data_AF-A0AAE4T4H1-F1
#
_entry.id   AF-A0AAE4T4H1-F1
#
_cell.length_a   1.000
_cell.length_b   1.000
_cell.length_c   1.000
_cell.angle_alpha   90.00
_cell.angle_beta   90.00
_cell.angle_gamma   90.00
#
_symmetry.space_group_name_H-M   'P 1'
#
loop_
_entity.id
_entity.type
_entity.pdbx_description
1 polymer ?
#
loop_
_entity_poly.entity_id
_entity_poly.type
_entity_poly.pdbx_seq_one_letter_code
_entity_poly.pdbx_strand_id
1 'polypeptide(L)'
;MFLRLFFGLYIYVFIKTFGRVEIHALGALFSFMYEVIDVAVVKPHSIVQYKKSTFPKKYNEKSLSNLKQNNKSKLVDRLRRIKEVSDIKAYAQVFKDTYKAETQKEYSGTVSGTVAKKLLKISSVFARSILSRYSNLNSVRDRSITLCTLTLTGAQKHTDKEFNQTLRKFLDHIKKVDSYLISPTTKKKTNIKAPRVRQFFWRAEVQGNGNIHYHILFDAFVNKDTLKRVWNGYLQKMGYPPAYNSTRIESLRNVKDVVAYVCKYLTKADTHDKKTGKPKRPIIGKIWGCSKDLLNIDYPKFYESDTVHLNELINRMEKIELEDSIKDWVKCWKGNTTRLLKECSVNLQWFVKVHYQRVFDYLYRQPQETIPMPTQEPTKVRWFQTSLEL
;
A
#
# COMPACT_ATOMS: atom_id res chain seq x y z
N MET A 1 28.06 -39.38 14.24
CA MET A 1 28.13 -39.67 15.69
C MET A 1 28.70 -38.43 16.39
N PHE A 2 27.87 -37.75 17.20
CA PHE A 2 28.13 -36.65 18.17
C PHE A 2 28.89 -35.38 17.67
N LEU A 3 28.30 -34.20 17.50
CA LEU A 3 27.54 -33.27 18.39
C LEU A 3 28.38 -32.61 19.50
N ARG A 4 28.59 -31.29 19.41
CA ARG A 4 28.73 -30.25 20.48
C ARG A 4 29.08 -28.91 19.81
N LEU A 5 28.14 -28.02 19.43
CA LEU A 5 27.37 -27.04 20.23
C LEU A 5 28.23 -26.20 21.20
N PHE A 6 28.63 -25.01 20.75
CA PHE A 6 29.01 -23.87 21.57
C PHE A 6 27.88 -22.84 21.55
N PHE A 7 27.21 -22.64 22.69
CA PHE A 7 26.28 -21.54 22.93
C PHE A 7 26.97 -20.50 23.82
N GLY A 8 27.21 -19.31 23.30
CA GLY A 8 27.55 -18.12 24.08
C GLY A 8 26.35 -17.18 24.10
N LEU A 9 25.64 -17.12 25.22
CA LEU A 9 24.53 -16.22 25.48
C LEU A 9 25.03 -15.09 26.40
N TYR A 10 25.12 -13.86 25.91
CA TYR A 10 25.32 -12.68 26.75
C TYR A 10 24.03 -11.87 26.78
N ILE A 11 23.34 -11.88 27.93
CA ILE A 11 22.26 -10.95 28.25
C ILE A 11 22.81 -10.01 29.33
N TYR A 12 22.95 -8.73 28.97
CA TYR A 12 23.22 -7.66 29.92
C TYR A 12 21.88 -7.01 30.30
N VAL A 13 21.49 -7.07 31.56
CA VAL A 13 20.49 -6.17 32.14
C VAL A 13 21.04 -5.63 33.46
N PHE A 14 21.13 -4.31 33.52
CA PHE A 14 21.74 -3.53 34.58
C PHE A 14 20.61 -2.80 35.32
N ILE A 15 20.25 -3.20 36.53
CA ILE A 15 19.57 -2.34 37.51
C ILE A 15 20.10 -2.68 38.91
N LYS A 16 20.46 -1.62 39.63
CA LYS A 16 21.26 -1.55 40.84
C LYS A 16 20.33 -1.24 42.02
N THR A 17 20.17 -2.16 42.98
CA THR A 17 20.04 -1.88 44.43
C THR A 17 19.83 -3.17 45.23
N PHE A 18 20.70 -3.39 46.22
CA PHE A 18 20.54 -4.13 47.48
C PHE A 18 19.63 -5.37 47.56
N GLY A 19 20.25 -6.50 47.95
CA GLY A 19 19.57 -7.61 48.63
C GLY A 19 19.61 -8.93 47.86
N ARG A 20 20.15 -9.97 48.50
CA ARG A 20 20.17 -11.37 48.04
C ARG A 20 18.85 -11.77 47.36
N VAL A 21 18.94 -12.35 46.16
CA VAL A 21 17.87 -13.20 45.61
C VAL A 21 18.51 -14.51 45.20
N GLU A 22 18.17 -15.56 45.94
CA GLU A 22 18.48 -16.95 45.66
C GLU A 22 17.83 -17.35 44.31
N ILE A 23 18.63 -17.89 43.40
CA ILE A 23 18.17 -18.39 42.12
C ILE A 23 17.61 -19.80 42.34
N HIS A 24 16.33 -19.91 42.69
CA HIS A 24 15.61 -21.17 42.55
C HIS A 24 15.30 -21.39 41.07
N ALA A 25 16.05 -22.32 40.47
CA ALA A 25 15.79 -22.86 39.15
C ALA A 25 14.43 -23.60 39.12
N LEU A 26 13.36 -22.90 38.79
CA LEU A 26 12.14 -23.52 38.30
C LEU A 26 12.29 -23.75 36.80
N GLY A 27 12.62 -25.00 36.46
CA GLY A 27 12.65 -25.52 35.10
C GLY A 27 11.27 -25.49 34.46
N ALA A 28 10.86 -24.34 33.96
CA ALA A 28 9.93 -24.25 32.84
C ALA A 28 10.79 -24.17 31.57
N LEU A 29 11.19 -25.32 31.06
CA LEU A 29 11.67 -25.47 29.68
C LEU A 29 10.51 -25.08 28.74
N PHE A 30 10.33 -23.78 28.50
CA PHE A 30 9.72 -23.30 27.26
C PHE A 30 10.72 -23.62 26.15
N SER A 31 10.72 -24.89 25.73
CA SER A 31 11.22 -25.27 24.42
C SER A 31 10.35 -24.53 23.42
N PHE A 32 10.82 -23.39 22.91
CA PHE A 32 10.28 -22.83 21.68
C PHE A 32 10.55 -23.87 20.60
N MET A 33 9.60 -24.80 20.40
CA MET A 33 9.63 -25.72 19.28
C MET A 33 9.55 -24.86 18.02
N TYR A 34 10.68 -24.75 17.33
CA TYR A 34 10.78 -24.03 16.08
C TYR A 34 10.10 -24.83 14.99
N GLU A 35 8.88 -24.43 14.62
CA GLU A 35 8.10 -25.14 13.62
C GLU A 35 8.35 -24.60 12.20
N VAL A 36 8.36 -25.53 11.25
CA VAL A 36 8.30 -25.25 9.81
C VAL A 36 6.84 -25.42 9.39
N ILE A 37 6.21 -24.31 9.02
CA ILE A 37 4.78 -24.26 8.70
C ILE A 37 4.62 -24.21 7.19
N ASP A 38 3.75 -25.05 6.63
CA ASP A 38 3.38 -24.96 5.22
C ASP A 38 2.41 -23.79 4.99
N VAL A 39 2.78 -22.90 4.06
CA VAL A 39 2.00 -21.70 3.75
C VAL A 39 1.73 -21.66 2.25
N ALA A 40 0.46 -21.55 1.88
CA ALA A 40 0.04 -21.29 0.51
C ALA A 40 -0.44 -19.85 0.36
N VAL A 41 0.05 -19.15 -0.66
CA VAL A 41 -0.34 -17.76 -0.97
C VAL A 41 -1.02 -17.71 -2.33
N VAL A 42 -2.25 -17.20 -2.34
CA VAL A 42 -3.08 -17.08 -3.55
C VAL A 42 -2.92 -15.70 -4.18
N LYS A 43 -2.15 -15.61 -5.27
CA LYS A 43 -1.93 -14.36 -6.02
C LYS A 43 -2.94 -14.26 -7.18
N PRO A 44 -2.99 -13.16 -7.95
CA PRO A 44 -3.94 -13.03 -9.07
C PRO A 44 -3.71 -14.02 -10.22
N HIS A 45 -2.46 -14.40 -10.46
CA HIS A 45 -2.05 -15.25 -11.59
C HIS A 45 -1.17 -16.44 -11.19
N SER A 46 -1.06 -16.71 -9.90
CA SER A 46 -0.25 -17.82 -9.39
C SER A 46 -0.62 -18.22 -7.98
N ILE A 47 -0.30 -19.46 -7.63
CA ILE A 47 -0.27 -19.95 -6.25
C ILE A 47 1.18 -20.27 -5.93
N VAL A 48 1.63 -19.84 -4.76
CA VAL A 48 2.96 -20.20 -4.25
C VAL A 48 2.79 -20.86 -2.90
N GLN A 49 3.19 -22.12 -2.80
CA GLN A 49 3.33 -22.83 -1.55
C GLN A 49 4.79 -22.81 -1.13
N TYR A 50 5.05 -22.55 0.15
CA TYR A 50 6.39 -22.62 0.68
C TYR A 50 6.40 -22.98 2.16
N LYS A 51 7.49 -23.61 2.58
CA LYS A 51 7.80 -23.90 3.97
C LYS A 51 8.32 -22.65 4.66
N LYS A 52 7.55 -22.11 5.60
CA LYS A 52 7.92 -20.96 6.40
C LYS A 52 8.52 -21.43 7.71
N SER A 53 9.81 -21.18 7.88
CA SER A 53 10.42 -21.36 9.19
C SER A 53 10.16 -20.17 10.11
N THR A 54 9.98 -20.45 11.40
CA THR A 54 9.94 -19.48 12.50
C THR A 54 11.31 -18.92 12.89
N PHE A 55 12.41 -19.39 12.28
CA PHE A 55 13.74 -18.86 12.57
C PHE A 55 13.82 -17.34 12.34
N PRO A 56 14.43 -16.56 13.26
CA PRO A 56 14.66 -15.14 13.06
C PRO A 56 15.53 -14.92 11.82
N LYS A 57 15.11 -13.99 10.95
CA LYS A 57 15.82 -13.66 9.71
C LYS A 57 17.21 -13.12 10.05
N LYS A 58 18.27 -13.87 9.72
CA LYS A 58 19.62 -13.29 9.61
C LYS A 58 19.73 -12.51 8.31
N TYR A 59 20.14 -11.24 8.39
CA TYR A 59 20.50 -10.47 7.20
C TYR A 59 21.71 -11.13 6.54
N ASN A 60 21.65 -11.36 5.23
CA ASN A 60 22.86 -11.80 4.53
C ASN A 60 23.87 -10.64 4.47
N GLU A 61 25.16 -10.96 4.56
CA GLU A 61 26.24 -9.97 4.61
C GLU A 61 26.23 -9.04 3.40
N LYS A 62 25.83 -9.57 2.23
CA LYS A 62 25.63 -8.81 0.99
C LYS A 62 24.54 -7.73 1.10
N SER A 63 23.46 -7.96 1.84
CA SER A 63 22.44 -6.94 2.09
C SER A 63 22.95 -5.89 3.07
N LEU A 64 23.73 -6.31 4.07
CA LEU A 64 24.30 -5.43 5.07
C LEU A 64 25.34 -4.46 4.45
N SER A 65 26.15 -4.93 3.50
CA SER A 65 27.09 -4.09 2.76
C SER A 65 26.39 -3.11 1.81
N ASN A 66 25.30 -3.53 1.15
CA ASN A 66 24.47 -2.65 0.31
C ASN A 66 23.76 -1.54 1.09
N LEU A 67 23.41 -1.78 2.36
CA LEU A 67 22.80 -0.77 3.26
C LEU A 67 23.75 0.39 3.60
N LYS A 68 25.07 0.17 3.56
CA LYS A 68 26.09 1.17 3.92
C LYS A 68 26.46 2.13 2.78
N GLN A 69 26.03 1.88 1.55
CA GLN A 69 26.42 2.65 0.36
C GLN A 69 25.54 3.89 0.05
N ASN A 70 25.07 4.61 1.07
CA ASN A 70 24.47 5.93 0.85
C ASN A 70 25.58 7.00 0.82
N ASN A 71 26.35 7.06 -0.27
CA ASN A 71 27.24 8.19 -0.51
C ASN A 71 26.40 9.45 -0.67
N LYS A 72 26.37 10.29 0.38
CA LYS A 72 25.69 11.58 0.37
C LYS A 72 26.52 12.58 -0.44
N SER A 73 26.21 12.73 -1.73
CA SER A 73 26.77 13.81 -2.55
C SER A 73 26.09 15.14 -2.20
N LYS A 74 26.89 16.13 -1.81
CA LYS A 74 26.42 17.50 -1.54
C LYS A 74 25.78 18.13 -2.78
N LEU A 75 26.29 17.84 -3.98
CA LEU A 75 25.78 18.40 -5.25
C LEU A 75 24.42 17.82 -5.61
N VAL A 76 24.26 16.50 -5.54
CA VAL A 76 22.96 15.84 -5.74
C VAL A 76 21.93 16.35 -4.74
N ASP A 77 22.32 16.56 -3.48
CA ASP A 77 21.44 17.10 -2.45
C ASP A 77 21.05 18.57 -2.71
N ARG A 78 21.95 19.40 -3.25
CA ARG A 78 21.60 20.77 -3.70
C ARG A 78 20.55 20.72 -4.80
N LEU A 79 20.74 19.88 -5.83
CA LEU A 79 19.77 19.75 -6.92
C LEU A 79 18.39 19.27 -6.43
N ARG A 80 18.33 18.42 -5.40
CA ARG A 80 17.07 17.97 -4.75
C ARG A 80 16.36 19.06 -3.94
N ARG A 81 17.02 20.18 -3.65
CA ARG A 81 16.44 21.31 -2.91
C ARG A 81 15.84 22.37 -3.84
N ILE A 82 16.16 22.31 -5.13
CA ILE A 82 15.55 23.18 -6.15
C ILE A 82 14.04 22.95 -6.16
N LYS A 83 13.29 24.06 -6.12
CA LYS A 83 11.82 24.06 -6.10
C LYS A 83 11.25 24.39 -7.47
N GLU A 84 11.75 25.46 -8.07
CA GLU A 84 11.29 25.98 -9.36
C GLU A 84 12.35 25.73 -10.44
N VAL A 85 11.88 25.48 -11.66
CA VAL A 85 12.68 25.15 -12.83
C VAL A 85 12.04 25.80 -14.06
N SER A 86 12.84 26.39 -14.94
CA SER A 86 12.34 26.93 -16.22
C SER A 86 11.97 25.80 -17.19
N ASP A 87 12.82 24.78 -17.29
CA ASP A 87 12.59 23.58 -18.08
C ASP A 87 12.87 22.31 -17.25
N ILE A 88 11.81 21.54 -17.01
CA ILE A 88 11.87 20.28 -16.27
C ILE A 88 12.70 19.20 -16.99
N LYS A 89 12.77 19.21 -18.33
CA LYS A 89 13.55 18.23 -19.10
C LYS A 89 15.03 18.51 -18.96
N ALA A 90 15.44 19.78 -19.15
CA ALA A 90 16.82 20.20 -18.94
C ALA A 90 17.27 19.94 -17.49
N TYR A 91 16.44 20.29 -16.50
CA TYR A 91 16.71 19.97 -15.09
C TYR A 91 16.92 18.47 -14.86
N ALA A 92 16.06 17.62 -15.45
CA ALA A 92 16.17 16.17 -15.28
C ALA A 92 17.44 15.60 -15.92
N GLN A 93 17.88 16.17 -17.04
CA GLN A 93 19.13 15.78 -17.68
C GLN A 93 20.33 16.15 -16.81
N VAL A 94 20.42 17.41 -16.34
CA VAL A 94 21.48 17.87 -15.43
C VAL A 94 21.53 17.02 -14.16
N PHE A 95 20.36 16.68 -13.60
CA PHE A 95 20.28 15.80 -12.43
C PHE A 95 20.85 14.41 -12.71
N LYS A 96 20.49 13.81 -13.85
CA LYS A 96 20.95 12.48 -14.24
C LYS A 96 22.47 12.45 -14.42
N ASP A 97 23.02 13.46 -15.08
CA ASP A 97 24.45 13.55 -15.38
C ASP A 97 25.26 13.79 -14.10
N THR A 98 24.79 14.70 -13.24
CA THR A 98 25.40 14.93 -11.91
C THR A 98 25.33 13.69 -11.04
N TYR A 99 24.20 12.98 -11.03
CA TYR A 99 24.05 11.74 -10.27
C TYR A 99 25.02 10.66 -10.76
N LYS A 100 25.18 10.51 -12.07
CA LYS A 100 26.11 9.55 -12.69
C LYS A 100 27.56 9.89 -12.33
N ALA A 101 27.95 11.16 -12.40
CA ALA A 101 29.29 11.61 -12.04
C ALA A 101 29.61 11.35 -10.55
N GLU A 102 28.67 11.68 -9.66
CA GLU A 102 28.89 11.62 -8.22
C GLU A 102 28.77 10.22 -7.61
N THR A 103 27.92 9.36 -8.18
CA THR A 103 27.62 8.04 -7.61
C THR A 103 28.17 6.89 -8.45
N GLN A 104 28.72 7.17 -9.64
CA GLN A 104 29.15 6.18 -10.63
C GLN A 104 28.03 5.20 -11.04
N LYS A 105 26.76 5.54 -10.76
CA LYS A 105 25.57 4.73 -11.05
C LYS A 105 24.59 5.52 -11.88
N GLU A 106 23.89 4.84 -12.78
CA GLU A 106 22.84 5.49 -13.56
C GLU A 106 21.58 5.73 -12.72
N TYR A 107 21.02 6.94 -12.82
CA TYR A 107 19.72 7.24 -12.24
C TYR A 107 18.60 6.68 -13.11
N SER A 108 18.00 5.57 -12.69
CA SER A 108 16.91 4.96 -13.47
C SER A 108 15.61 5.77 -13.40
N GLY A 109 15.30 6.39 -12.26
CA GLY A 109 14.01 7.07 -12.04
C GLY A 109 12.79 6.16 -12.25
N THR A 110 12.98 4.85 -12.24
CA THR A 110 11.95 3.84 -12.46
C THR A 110 11.65 3.05 -11.18
N VAL A 111 10.50 2.39 -11.16
CA VAL A 111 10.11 1.49 -10.08
C VAL A 111 10.89 0.17 -10.24
N SER A 112 11.61 -0.26 -9.20
CA SER A 112 12.30 -1.56 -9.22
C SER A 112 11.31 -2.73 -9.27
N GLY A 113 11.72 -3.88 -9.79
CA GLY A 113 10.85 -5.07 -9.89
C GLY A 113 10.24 -5.51 -8.56
N THR A 114 11.01 -5.41 -7.46
CA THR A 114 10.53 -5.70 -6.11
C THR A 114 9.44 -4.71 -5.67
N VAL A 115 9.63 -3.43 -5.94
CA VAL A 115 8.61 -2.42 -5.63
C VAL A 115 7.39 -2.63 -6.52
N ALA A 116 7.55 -2.91 -7.82
CA ALA A 116 6.43 -3.19 -8.73
C ALA A 116 5.58 -4.38 -8.25
N LYS A 117 6.20 -5.47 -7.80
CA LYS A 117 5.50 -6.62 -7.17
C LYS A 117 4.75 -6.20 -5.89
N LYS A 118 5.34 -5.32 -5.08
CA LYS A 118 4.66 -4.75 -3.88
C LYS A 118 3.46 -3.88 -4.27
N LEU A 119 3.59 -3.02 -5.28
CA LEU A 119 2.48 -2.18 -5.76
C LEU A 119 1.35 -3.01 -6.35
N LEU A 120 1.69 -4.05 -7.13
CA LEU A 120 0.71 -4.99 -7.67
C LEU A 120 -0.08 -5.65 -6.54
N LYS A 121 0.62 -6.09 -5.48
CA LYS A 121 -0.04 -6.64 -4.29
C LYS A 121 -1.00 -5.67 -3.66
N ILE A 122 -0.52 -4.48 -3.30
CA ILE A 122 -1.32 -3.50 -2.57
C ILE A 122 -2.55 -3.11 -3.41
N SER A 123 -2.35 -2.74 -4.68
CA SER A 123 -3.43 -2.34 -5.58
C SER A 123 -4.45 -3.46 -5.80
N SER A 124 -3.99 -4.70 -6.01
CA SER A 124 -4.87 -5.86 -6.24
C SER A 124 -5.71 -6.19 -5.01
N VAL A 125 -5.08 -6.31 -3.84
CA VAL A 125 -5.77 -6.67 -2.59
C VAL A 125 -6.73 -5.56 -2.17
N PHE A 126 -6.33 -4.29 -2.31
CA PHE A 126 -7.16 -3.14 -2.00
C PHE A 126 -8.38 -3.03 -2.93
N ALA A 127 -8.21 -3.21 -4.24
CA ALA A 127 -9.33 -3.19 -5.17
C ALA A 127 -10.30 -4.36 -4.90
N ARG A 128 -9.77 -5.56 -4.67
CA ARG A 128 -10.59 -6.75 -4.36
C ARG A 128 -11.32 -6.62 -3.02
N SER A 129 -10.74 -5.99 -2.00
CA SER A 129 -11.41 -5.78 -0.72
C SER A 129 -12.64 -4.88 -0.86
N ILE A 130 -12.53 -3.78 -1.59
CA ILE A 130 -13.68 -2.91 -1.88
C ILE A 130 -14.75 -3.66 -2.67
N LEU A 131 -14.35 -4.34 -3.76
CA LEU A 131 -15.29 -5.07 -4.61
C LEU A 131 -15.95 -6.26 -3.90
N SER A 132 -15.34 -6.81 -2.86
CA SER A 132 -15.92 -7.92 -2.08
C SER A 132 -17.19 -7.55 -1.28
N ARG A 133 -17.41 -6.25 -1.05
CA ARG A 133 -18.56 -5.68 -0.34
C ARG A 133 -19.40 -4.74 -1.21
N TYR A 134 -18.99 -4.51 -2.45
CA TYR A 134 -19.67 -3.58 -3.35
C TYR A 134 -20.99 -4.17 -3.88
N SER A 135 -22.07 -3.39 -3.86
CA SER A 135 -23.36 -3.72 -4.47
C SER A 135 -23.75 -2.71 -5.54
N ASN A 136 -24.25 -3.21 -6.68
CA ASN A 136 -24.77 -2.35 -7.75
C ASN A 136 -25.99 -1.54 -7.31
N LEU A 137 -26.79 -2.05 -6.36
CA LEU A 137 -28.00 -1.41 -5.86
C LEU A 137 -27.70 -0.12 -5.07
N ASN A 138 -26.56 -0.08 -4.37
CA ASN A 138 -26.15 1.02 -3.49
C ASN A 138 -24.86 1.72 -3.96
N SER A 139 -24.51 1.62 -5.24
CA SER A 139 -23.20 1.98 -5.80
C SER A 139 -22.56 3.30 -5.35
N VAL A 140 -23.36 4.33 -5.04
CA VAL A 140 -22.88 5.65 -4.55
C VAL A 140 -22.80 5.71 -3.02
N ARG A 141 -23.69 5.01 -2.31
CA ARG A 141 -23.74 4.94 -0.84
C ARG A 141 -22.69 3.96 -0.29
N ASP A 142 -22.37 2.94 -1.08
CA ASP A 142 -21.30 1.98 -0.78
C ASP A 142 -19.93 2.57 -1.13
N ARG A 143 -18.89 1.97 -0.54
CA ARG A 143 -17.52 2.23 -0.98
C ARG A 143 -17.33 1.65 -2.37
N SER A 144 -16.80 2.47 -3.26
CA SER A 144 -16.54 2.12 -4.65
C SER A 144 -15.14 2.55 -5.05
N ILE A 145 -14.63 1.98 -6.15
CA ILE A 145 -13.33 2.34 -6.68
C ILE A 145 -13.50 3.52 -7.63
N THR A 146 -12.77 4.60 -7.38
CA THR A 146 -12.65 5.71 -8.34
C THR A 146 -11.21 5.81 -8.81
N LEU A 147 -10.95 5.53 -10.09
CA LEU A 147 -9.67 5.82 -10.73
C LEU A 147 -9.75 7.23 -11.34
N CYS A 148 -8.90 8.12 -10.86
CA CYS A 148 -8.76 9.45 -11.44
C CYS A 148 -7.32 9.70 -11.86
N THR A 149 -7.17 10.64 -12.78
CA THR A 149 -5.88 11.16 -13.18
C THR A 149 -5.81 12.67 -12.97
N LEU A 150 -4.64 13.15 -12.54
CA LEU A 150 -4.35 14.58 -12.38
C LEU A 150 -3.28 14.97 -13.41
N THR A 151 -3.57 16.02 -14.17
CA THR A 151 -2.72 16.50 -15.26
C THR A 151 -2.38 17.96 -15.05
N LEU A 152 -1.17 18.33 -15.45
CA LEU A 152 -0.76 19.72 -15.57
C LEU A 152 -1.04 20.24 -16.98
N THR A 153 -1.60 21.44 -17.07
CA THR A 153 -2.09 22.03 -18.31
C THR A 153 -1.11 22.95 -19.02
N GLY A 154 -0.12 23.47 -18.29
CA GLY A 154 1.02 24.21 -18.84
C GLY A 154 2.34 23.45 -18.68
N ALA A 155 3.44 24.04 -19.17
CA ALA A 155 4.77 23.51 -18.93
C ALA A 155 5.08 23.47 -17.41
N GLN A 156 5.66 22.36 -16.94
CA GLN A 156 6.02 22.18 -15.54
C GLN A 156 7.15 23.13 -15.11
N LYS A 157 6.81 24.08 -14.23
CA LYS A 157 7.73 25.09 -13.67
C LYS A 157 8.28 24.75 -12.27
N HIS A 158 7.81 23.65 -11.69
CA HIS A 158 8.20 23.21 -10.34
C HIS A 158 8.71 21.78 -10.39
N THR A 159 9.63 21.41 -9.50
CA THR A 159 10.18 20.06 -9.45
C THR A 159 9.13 19.01 -9.03
N ASP A 160 9.37 17.75 -9.39
CA ASP A 160 8.48 16.64 -9.03
C ASP A 160 8.28 16.51 -7.51
N LYS A 161 9.27 16.94 -6.73
CA LYS A 161 9.21 16.99 -5.27
C LYS A 161 8.16 17.98 -4.78
N GLU A 162 8.09 19.17 -5.35
CA GLU A 162 7.10 20.19 -5.00
C GLU A 162 5.69 19.74 -5.40
N PHE A 163 5.53 19.17 -6.59
CA PHE A 163 4.26 18.55 -7.00
C PHE A 163 3.81 17.43 -6.07
N ASN A 164 4.74 16.59 -5.60
CA ASN A 164 4.43 15.55 -4.63
C ASN A 164 4.00 16.10 -3.26
N GLN A 165 4.50 17.28 -2.85
CA GLN A 165 4.04 17.97 -1.64
C GLN A 165 2.63 18.53 -1.83
N THR A 166 2.37 19.16 -2.97
CA THR A 166 1.03 19.67 -3.33
C THR A 166 0.02 18.54 -3.44
N LEU A 167 0.40 17.40 -4.03
CA LEU A 167 -0.43 16.21 -4.10
C LEU A 167 -0.84 15.72 -2.70
N ARG A 168 0.06 15.73 -1.71
CA ARG A 168 -0.28 15.35 -0.33
C ARG A 168 -1.33 16.27 0.26
N LYS A 169 -1.15 17.59 0.13
CA LYS A 169 -2.13 18.59 0.59
C LYS A 169 -3.49 18.38 -0.09
N PHE A 170 -3.48 18.11 -1.40
CA PHE A 170 -4.67 17.77 -2.17
C PHE A 170 -5.37 16.51 -1.64
N LEU A 171 -4.63 15.42 -1.42
CA LEU A 171 -5.18 14.15 -0.92
C LEU A 171 -5.77 14.33 0.48
N ASP A 172 -5.10 15.06 1.37
CA ASP A 172 -5.61 15.38 2.71
C ASP A 172 -6.87 16.24 2.66
N HIS A 173 -6.98 17.15 1.70
CA HIS A 173 -8.19 17.93 1.46
C HIS A 173 -9.33 17.05 0.94
N ILE A 174 -9.08 16.19 -0.06
CA ILE A 174 -10.10 15.27 -0.60
C ILE A 174 -10.67 14.33 0.46
N LYS A 175 -9.85 13.87 1.42
CA LYS A 175 -10.33 13.07 2.56
C LYS A 175 -11.33 13.79 3.48
N LYS A 176 -11.27 15.12 3.52
CA LYS A 176 -12.12 15.96 4.38
C LYS A 176 -13.39 16.45 3.67
N VAL A 177 -13.42 16.43 2.34
CA VAL A 177 -14.53 16.96 1.55
C VAL A 177 -15.58 15.91 1.32
N ASP A 178 -16.84 16.29 1.53
CA ASP A 178 -17.98 15.46 1.20
C ASP A 178 -18.21 15.44 -0.32
N SER A 179 -18.42 14.24 -0.85
CA SER A 179 -18.79 14.03 -2.24
C SER A 179 -20.27 13.71 -2.35
N TYR A 180 -20.95 14.45 -3.22
CA TYR A 180 -22.38 14.31 -3.47
C TYR A 180 -22.61 13.86 -4.90
N LEU A 181 -23.67 13.08 -5.10
CA LEU A 181 -24.18 12.83 -6.44
C LEU A 181 -24.78 14.14 -7.00
N ILE A 182 -24.56 14.38 -8.28
CA ILE A 182 -25.17 15.49 -9.01
C ILE A 182 -26.25 14.91 -9.91
N SER A 183 -27.45 15.48 -9.85
CA SER A 183 -28.55 15.06 -10.72
C SER A 183 -28.19 15.32 -12.18
N PRO A 184 -28.31 14.33 -13.07
CA PRO A 184 -27.99 14.51 -14.49
C PRO A 184 -28.92 15.53 -15.16
N THR A 185 -30.18 15.63 -14.72
CA THR A 185 -31.22 16.51 -15.26
C THR A 185 -31.08 17.93 -14.76
N THR A 186 -31.02 18.13 -13.43
CA THR A 186 -31.06 19.49 -12.85
C THR A 186 -29.69 20.11 -12.64
N LYS A 187 -28.61 19.33 -12.79
CA LYS A 187 -27.21 19.71 -12.44
C LYS A 187 -27.03 20.18 -10.99
N LYS A 188 -28.03 20.02 -10.14
CA LYS A 188 -27.98 20.36 -8.71
C LYS A 188 -27.48 19.16 -7.91
N LYS A 189 -26.85 19.46 -6.77
CA LYS A 189 -26.45 18.45 -5.79
C LYS A 189 -27.70 17.73 -5.28
N THR A 190 -27.62 16.42 -5.15
CA THR A 190 -28.67 15.62 -4.51
C THR A 190 -28.37 15.44 -3.02
N ASN A 191 -29.35 14.94 -2.27
CA ASN A 191 -29.17 14.55 -0.86
C ASN A 191 -28.41 13.22 -0.70
N ILE A 192 -27.99 12.58 -1.80
CA ILE A 192 -27.24 11.33 -1.77
C ILE A 192 -25.76 11.66 -1.61
N LYS A 193 -25.28 11.46 -0.38
CA LYS A 193 -23.89 11.62 0.01
C LYS A 193 -23.14 10.30 -0.12
N ALA A 194 -21.97 10.34 -0.75
CA ALA A 194 -21.05 9.21 -0.80
C ALA A 194 -20.20 9.13 0.48
N PRO A 195 -19.69 7.95 0.84
CA PRO A 195 -18.71 7.81 1.91
C PRO A 195 -17.51 8.72 1.67
N ARG A 196 -16.92 9.27 2.75
CA ARG A 196 -15.66 10.00 2.64
C ARG A 196 -14.53 9.05 2.21
N VAL A 197 -13.61 9.60 1.42
CA VAL A 197 -12.36 8.93 1.04
C VAL A 197 -11.56 8.67 2.32
N ARG A 198 -11.21 7.40 2.57
CA ARG A 198 -10.36 7.02 3.72
C ARG A 198 -8.98 6.59 3.24
N GLN A 199 -8.97 5.71 2.24
CA GLN A 199 -7.80 5.09 1.67
C GLN A 199 -7.58 5.55 0.23
N PHE A 200 -6.33 5.76 -0.13
CA PHE A 200 -5.93 6.08 -1.50
C PHE A 200 -4.60 5.42 -1.86
N PHE A 201 -4.41 5.23 -3.16
CA PHE A 201 -3.14 4.83 -3.76
C PHE A 201 -2.85 5.76 -4.94
N TRP A 202 -1.61 6.21 -5.10
CA TRP A 202 -1.22 7.01 -6.26
C TRP A 202 0.11 6.56 -6.86
N ARG A 203 0.24 6.77 -8.17
CA ARG A 203 1.48 6.57 -8.93
C ARG A 203 1.68 7.75 -9.89
N ALA A 204 2.88 8.31 -9.87
CA ALA A 204 3.33 9.34 -10.78
C ALA A 204 3.85 8.72 -12.08
N GLU A 205 3.54 9.37 -13.19
CA GLU A 205 3.96 9.08 -14.55
C GLU A 205 4.43 10.38 -15.20
N VAL A 206 5.32 10.28 -16.19
CA VAL A 206 5.66 11.39 -17.06
C VAL A 206 4.82 11.31 -18.34
N GLN A 207 4.14 12.39 -18.70
CA GLN A 207 3.44 12.51 -19.97
C GLN A 207 4.42 12.75 -21.13
N GLY A 208 3.97 12.63 -22.38
CA GLY A 208 4.83 12.84 -23.55
C GLY A 208 5.45 14.25 -23.63
N ASN A 209 4.77 15.25 -23.06
CA ASN A 209 5.30 16.62 -22.95
C ASN A 209 6.37 16.79 -21.85
N GLY A 210 6.61 15.77 -21.02
CA GLY A 210 7.56 15.82 -19.89
C GLY A 210 6.94 16.24 -18.56
N ASN A 211 5.65 16.61 -18.52
CA ASN A 211 4.98 16.97 -17.28
C ASN A 211 4.70 15.75 -16.42
N ILE A 212 4.71 15.95 -15.10
CA ILE A 212 4.25 14.97 -14.14
C ILE A 212 2.73 14.80 -14.21
N HIS A 213 2.30 13.55 -14.09
CA HIS A 213 0.91 13.12 -14.13
C HIS A 213 0.68 12.06 -13.08
N TYR A 214 -0.46 12.10 -12.41
CA TYR A 214 -0.76 11.18 -11.33
C TYR A 214 -1.95 10.30 -11.69
N HIS A 215 -1.78 9.00 -11.54
CA HIS A 215 -2.89 8.04 -11.44
C HIS A 215 -3.21 7.84 -9.97
N ILE A 216 -4.46 8.04 -9.58
CA ILE A 216 -4.91 7.96 -8.19
C ILE A 216 -6.13 7.07 -8.12
N LEU A 217 -6.09 6.13 -7.17
CA LEU A 217 -7.17 5.25 -6.82
C LEU A 217 -7.75 5.68 -5.48
N PHE A 218 -9.04 6.02 -5.46
CA PHE A 218 -9.81 6.31 -4.25
C PHE A 218 -10.76 5.17 -3.92
N ASP A 219 -11.10 5.06 -2.64
CA ASP A 219 -12.04 4.08 -2.07
C ASP A 219 -13.48 4.58 -1.87
N ALA A 220 -13.82 5.66 -2.55
CA ALA A 220 -15.18 6.16 -2.58
C ALA A 220 -15.44 6.84 -3.91
N PHE A 221 -16.72 7.04 -4.21
CA PHE A 221 -17.14 7.95 -5.27
C PHE A 221 -16.64 9.35 -4.96
N VAL A 222 -15.93 9.96 -5.92
CA VAL A 222 -15.54 11.36 -5.83
C VAL A 222 -16.12 12.12 -7.02
N ASN A 223 -16.84 13.19 -6.73
CA ASN A 223 -17.45 14.00 -7.77
C ASN A 223 -16.38 14.69 -8.63
N LYS A 224 -16.52 14.64 -9.96
CA LYS A 224 -15.57 15.23 -10.92
C LYS A 224 -15.36 16.72 -10.71
N ASP A 225 -16.40 17.47 -10.40
CA ASP A 225 -16.33 18.92 -10.25
C ASP A 225 -15.68 19.29 -8.91
N THR A 226 -15.90 18.47 -7.88
CA THR A 226 -15.16 18.57 -6.61
C THR A 226 -13.66 18.34 -6.84
N LEU A 227 -13.28 17.24 -7.51
CA LEU A 227 -11.88 16.95 -7.82
C LEU A 227 -11.21 18.09 -8.59
N LYS A 228 -11.85 18.53 -9.68
CA LYS A 228 -11.36 19.60 -10.54
C LYS A 228 -11.20 20.91 -9.78
N ARG A 229 -12.22 21.32 -9.02
CA ARG A 229 -12.19 22.55 -8.22
C ARG A 229 -11.06 22.54 -7.19
N VAL A 230 -10.92 21.44 -6.45
CA VAL A 230 -9.88 21.33 -5.41
C VAL A 230 -8.50 21.31 -6.04
N TRP A 231 -8.28 20.52 -7.10
CA TRP A 231 -6.99 20.43 -7.78
C TRP A 231 -6.60 21.75 -8.44
N ASN A 232 -7.51 22.40 -9.17
CA ASN A 232 -7.26 23.71 -9.77
C ASN A 232 -6.92 24.78 -8.72
N GLY A 233 -7.54 24.73 -7.53
CA GLY A 233 -7.18 25.64 -6.44
C GLY A 233 -5.73 25.47 -5.97
N TYR A 234 -5.20 24.24 -5.96
CA TYR A 234 -3.79 23.99 -5.65
C TYR A 234 -2.86 24.38 -6.82
N LEU A 235 -3.27 24.13 -8.05
CA LEU A 235 -2.53 24.57 -9.24
C LEU A 235 -2.39 26.10 -9.29
N GLN A 236 -3.47 26.85 -9.03
CA GLN A 236 -3.46 28.31 -8.96
C GLN A 236 -2.50 28.83 -7.89
N LYS A 237 -2.49 28.21 -6.70
CA LYS A 237 -1.54 28.56 -5.62
C LYS A 237 -0.08 28.32 -6.00
N MET A 238 0.19 27.45 -6.96
CA MET A 238 1.52 27.23 -7.53
C MET A 238 1.79 28.06 -8.79
N GLY A 239 0.90 28.99 -9.15
CA GLY A 239 1.07 29.86 -10.33
C GLY A 239 0.71 29.20 -11.67
N TYR A 240 -0.06 28.10 -11.67
CA TYR A 240 -0.58 27.50 -12.90
C TYR A 240 -2.03 27.91 -13.17
N PRO A 241 -2.39 28.19 -14.43
CA PRO A 241 -3.76 28.54 -14.76
C PRO A 241 -4.69 27.34 -14.50
N PRO A 242 -5.92 27.58 -14.00
CA PRO A 242 -6.91 26.52 -13.91
C PRO A 242 -7.26 26.03 -15.29
N ALA A 243 -7.61 24.74 -15.39
CA ALA A 243 -8.06 24.19 -16.65
C ALA A 243 -9.23 23.24 -16.46
N TYR A 244 -9.97 23.07 -17.54
CA TYR A 244 -11.11 22.16 -17.57
C TYR A 244 -10.68 20.69 -17.49
N ASN A 245 -9.57 20.34 -18.13
CA ASN A 245 -9.02 18.98 -18.25
C ASN A 245 -7.88 18.67 -17.26
N SER A 246 -7.76 19.43 -16.17
CA SER A 246 -6.72 19.19 -15.15
C SER A 246 -6.95 17.92 -14.32
N THR A 247 -8.17 17.38 -14.35
CA THR A 247 -8.54 16.11 -13.72
C THR A 247 -9.44 15.30 -14.64
N ARG A 248 -9.29 13.97 -14.63
CA ARG A 248 -10.18 13.06 -15.36
C ARG A 248 -10.51 11.84 -14.50
N ILE A 249 -11.77 11.43 -14.48
CA ILE A 249 -12.20 10.16 -13.86
C ILE A 249 -12.35 9.14 -14.99
N GLU A 250 -11.70 7.99 -14.86
CA GLU A 250 -11.88 6.89 -15.79
C GLU A 250 -13.16 6.11 -15.47
N SER A 251 -13.95 5.80 -16.49
CA SER A 251 -15.14 4.98 -16.33
C SER A 251 -14.75 3.52 -16.13
N LEU A 252 -15.16 2.93 -15.01
CA LEU A 252 -14.95 1.52 -14.70
C LEU A 252 -16.17 0.65 -15.07
N ARG A 253 -17.26 1.25 -15.57
CA ARG A 253 -18.55 0.57 -15.81
C ARG A 253 -18.44 -0.60 -16.80
N ASN A 254 -17.65 -0.44 -17.85
CA ASN A 254 -17.51 -1.42 -18.93
C ASN A 254 -16.23 -2.27 -18.80
N VAL A 255 -15.55 -2.18 -17.66
CA VAL A 255 -14.28 -2.87 -17.44
C VAL A 255 -14.56 -4.27 -16.89
N LYS A 256 -14.30 -5.31 -17.70
CA LYS A 256 -14.52 -6.72 -17.33
C LYS A 256 -13.75 -7.13 -16.07
N ASP A 257 -12.54 -6.63 -15.91
CA ASP A 257 -11.70 -6.85 -14.73
C ASP A 257 -11.16 -5.51 -14.23
N VAL A 258 -11.92 -4.89 -13.31
CA VAL A 258 -11.58 -3.61 -12.69
C VAL A 258 -10.23 -3.67 -12.00
N VAL A 259 -9.89 -4.81 -11.40
CA VAL A 259 -8.63 -4.99 -10.66
C VAL A 259 -7.46 -4.97 -11.63
N ALA A 260 -7.51 -5.78 -12.69
CA ALA A 260 -6.46 -5.80 -13.70
C ALA A 260 -6.28 -4.43 -14.38
N TYR A 261 -7.39 -3.74 -14.67
CA TYR A 261 -7.37 -2.40 -15.25
C TYR A 261 -6.69 -1.39 -14.33
N VAL A 262 -7.06 -1.34 -13.05
CA VAL A 262 -6.44 -0.46 -12.06
C VAL A 262 -4.97 -0.79 -11.85
N CYS A 263 -4.63 -2.07 -11.68
CA CYS A 263 -3.24 -2.52 -11.53
C CYS A 263 -2.39 -2.10 -12.73
N LYS A 264 -2.91 -2.21 -13.96
CA LYS A 264 -2.23 -1.76 -15.18
C LYS A 264 -1.77 -0.31 -15.06
N TYR A 265 -2.61 0.63 -14.61
CA TYR A 265 -2.21 2.04 -14.48
C TYR A 265 -1.22 2.29 -13.34
N LEU A 266 -1.33 1.51 -12.26
CA LEU A 266 -0.51 1.68 -11.06
C LEU A 266 0.87 1.01 -11.15
N THR A 267 1.04 0.01 -12.02
CA THR A 267 2.30 -0.74 -12.17
C THR A 267 2.93 -0.63 -13.55
N LYS A 268 2.38 0.19 -14.47
CA LYS A 268 2.93 0.36 -15.82
C LYS A 268 4.37 0.89 -15.77
N ALA A 269 5.29 0.15 -16.40
CA ALA A 269 6.58 0.71 -16.78
C ALA A 269 6.36 1.56 -18.03
N ASP A 270 6.40 2.89 -17.86
CA ASP A 270 6.23 3.84 -18.97
C ASP A 270 7.53 4.64 -19.14
N THR A 271 8.48 4.02 -19.85
CA THR A 271 9.84 4.53 -20.04
C THR A 271 10.03 5.28 -21.34
N HIS A 272 9.15 5.09 -22.33
CA HIS A 272 9.26 5.68 -23.65
C HIS A 272 7.96 6.35 -24.06
N ASP A 273 8.07 7.47 -24.77
CA ASP A 273 6.93 8.10 -25.39
C ASP A 273 6.46 7.28 -26.60
N LYS A 274 5.18 6.92 -26.62
CA LYS A 274 4.62 6.05 -27.65
C LYS A 274 4.59 6.67 -29.05
N LYS A 275 4.54 8.00 -29.15
CA LYS A 275 4.45 8.70 -30.43
C LYS A 275 5.82 8.92 -31.05
N THR A 276 6.79 9.27 -30.21
CA THR A 276 8.13 9.67 -30.64
C THR A 276 9.18 8.57 -30.46
N GLY A 277 8.87 7.51 -29.71
CA GLY A 277 9.82 6.45 -29.35
C GLY A 277 10.91 6.88 -28.36
N LYS A 278 11.03 8.19 -28.06
CA LYS A 278 12.08 8.74 -27.21
C LYS A 278 11.87 8.37 -25.74
N PRO A 279 12.95 8.14 -24.97
CA PRO A 279 12.82 7.90 -23.54
C PRO A 279 12.22 9.12 -22.84
N LYS A 280 11.27 8.88 -21.95
CA LYS A 280 10.73 9.91 -21.07
C LYS A 280 11.77 10.27 -20.02
N ARG A 281 11.76 11.53 -19.57
CA ARG A 281 12.63 11.94 -18.45
C ARG A 281 12.34 11.09 -17.20
N PRO A 282 13.35 10.79 -16.37
CA PRO A 282 13.11 10.15 -15.08
C PRO A 282 12.33 11.07 -14.14
N ILE A 283 11.53 10.48 -13.25
CA ILE A 283 10.90 11.22 -12.14
C ILE A 283 11.92 11.36 -11.02
N ILE A 284 12.16 12.58 -10.58
CA ILE A 284 13.13 12.87 -9.51
C ILE A 284 12.42 12.89 -8.17
N GLY A 285 12.53 11.80 -7.43
CA GLY A 285 11.97 11.65 -6.09
C GLY A 285 10.97 10.50 -5.98
N LYS A 286 9.86 10.72 -5.26
CA LYS A 286 8.90 9.68 -4.93
C LYS A 286 7.95 9.43 -6.11
N ILE A 287 7.95 8.21 -6.64
CA ILE A 287 7.15 7.81 -7.81
C ILE A 287 5.75 7.31 -7.43
N TRP A 288 5.55 6.82 -6.22
CA TRP A 288 4.27 6.26 -5.78
C TRP A 288 4.04 6.51 -4.30
N GLY A 289 2.80 6.44 -3.85
CA GLY A 289 2.46 6.47 -2.44
C GLY A 289 1.07 5.92 -2.18
N CYS A 290 0.78 5.57 -0.93
CA CYS A 290 -0.54 5.12 -0.53
C CYS A 290 -0.79 5.49 0.93
N SER A 291 -2.02 5.30 1.39
CA SER A 291 -2.36 5.36 2.81
C SER A 291 -1.58 4.31 3.61
N LYS A 292 -1.30 4.60 4.89
CA LYS A 292 -0.41 3.76 5.73
C LYS A 292 -0.96 2.35 5.90
N ASP A 293 -2.26 2.22 6.14
CA ASP A 293 -2.92 0.92 6.41
C ASP A 293 -2.79 -0.03 5.22
N LEU A 294 -2.74 0.51 4.00
CA LEU A 294 -2.55 -0.28 2.77
C LEU A 294 -1.17 -0.95 2.69
N LEU A 295 -0.20 -0.57 3.52
CA LEU A 295 1.10 -1.24 3.56
C LEU A 295 1.06 -2.58 4.28
N ASN A 296 0.05 -2.81 5.12
CA ASN A 296 -0.07 -3.98 5.98
C ASN A 296 -0.95 -5.09 5.36
N ILE A 297 -1.60 -4.82 4.23
CA ILE A 297 -2.46 -5.79 3.57
C ILE A 297 -1.63 -6.84 2.80
N ASP A 298 -2.18 -8.05 2.72
CA ASP A 298 -1.55 -9.16 2.03
C ASP A 298 -2.55 -9.99 1.24
N TYR A 299 -2.03 -10.79 0.31
CA TYR A 299 -2.84 -11.77 -0.42
C TYR A 299 -3.44 -12.83 0.53
N PRO A 300 -4.52 -13.52 0.13
CA PRO A 300 -5.03 -14.65 0.88
C PRO A 300 -3.95 -15.69 1.15
N LYS A 301 -3.87 -16.15 2.41
CA LYS A 301 -2.95 -17.18 2.87
C LYS A 301 -3.72 -18.32 3.52
N PHE A 302 -3.26 -19.52 3.25
CA PHE A 302 -3.74 -20.76 3.84
C PHE A 302 -2.56 -21.41 4.57
N TYR A 303 -2.81 -21.96 5.74
CA TYR A 303 -1.78 -22.50 6.63
C TYR A 303 -2.06 -23.99 6.85
N GLU A 304 -1.01 -24.81 6.84
CA GLU A 304 -1.06 -26.21 7.26
C GLU A 304 -2.21 -27.01 6.60
N SER A 305 -3.15 -27.52 7.40
CA SER A 305 -4.30 -28.31 6.96
C SER A 305 -5.21 -27.54 5.99
N ASP A 306 -5.32 -26.21 6.11
CA ASP A 306 -6.15 -25.40 5.22
C ASP A 306 -5.63 -25.41 3.78
N THR A 307 -4.35 -25.77 3.56
CA THR A 307 -3.78 -25.83 2.21
C THR A 307 -4.45 -26.89 1.33
N VAL A 308 -5.06 -27.92 1.93
CA VAL A 308 -5.81 -28.98 1.23
C VAL A 308 -7.01 -28.40 0.47
N HIS A 309 -7.64 -27.34 0.99
CA HIS A 309 -8.75 -26.67 0.31
C HIS A 309 -8.34 -26.05 -1.03
N LEU A 310 -7.04 -25.80 -1.25
CA LEU A 310 -6.55 -25.26 -2.52
C LEU A 310 -6.35 -26.34 -3.59
N ASN A 311 -6.43 -27.63 -3.28
CA ASN A 311 -6.19 -28.70 -4.24
C ASN A 311 -7.12 -28.60 -5.47
N GLU A 312 -8.39 -28.24 -5.27
CA GLU A 312 -9.34 -28.01 -6.36
C GLU A 312 -8.83 -26.96 -7.35
N LEU A 313 -8.25 -25.88 -6.84
CA LEU A 313 -7.74 -24.77 -7.65
C LEU A 313 -6.38 -25.13 -8.25
N ILE A 314 -5.49 -25.77 -7.48
CA ILE A 314 -4.16 -26.20 -7.91
C ILE A 314 -4.23 -27.19 -9.07
N ASN A 315 -5.14 -28.17 -9.02
CA ASN A 315 -5.32 -29.18 -10.07
C ASN A 315 -5.75 -28.59 -11.42
N ARG A 316 -6.25 -27.35 -11.43
CA ARG A 316 -6.64 -26.60 -12.63
C ARG A 316 -5.56 -25.63 -13.13
N MET A 317 -4.41 -25.57 -12.44
CA MET A 317 -3.32 -24.65 -12.77
C MET A 317 -2.12 -25.40 -13.35
N GLU A 318 -1.34 -24.70 -14.17
CA GLU A 318 -0.10 -25.21 -14.73
C GLU A 318 0.99 -25.21 -13.65
N LYS A 319 1.53 -26.38 -13.30
CA LYS A 319 2.64 -26.48 -12.35
C LYS A 319 3.92 -25.93 -13.01
N ILE A 320 4.62 -25.06 -12.29
CA ILE A 320 5.92 -24.56 -12.73
C ILE A 320 7.00 -25.46 -12.12
N GLU A 321 7.80 -26.09 -12.97
CA GLU A 321 8.99 -26.80 -12.52
C GLU A 321 10.06 -25.81 -12.07
N LEU A 322 10.63 -26.08 -10.91
CA LEU A 322 11.63 -25.25 -10.25
C LEU A 322 12.95 -26.03 -10.13
N GLU A 323 14.05 -25.32 -9.93
CA GLU A 323 15.35 -25.95 -9.70
C GLU A 323 15.32 -26.92 -8.52
N ASP A 324 16.08 -28.01 -8.63
CA ASP A 324 16.13 -29.08 -7.62
C ASP A 324 16.53 -28.60 -6.23
N SER A 325 17.30 -27.52 -6.16
CA SER A 325 17.74 -26.90 -4.91
C SER A 325 16.60 -26.25 -4.11
N ILE A 326 15.50 -25.85 -4.76
CA ILE A 326 14.40 -25.10 -4.14
C ILE A 326 13.05 -25.84 -4.15
N LYS A 327 12.90 -26.88 -4.97
CA LYS A 327 11.63 -27.60 -5.16
C LYS A 327 11.06 -28.21 -3.86
N ASP A 328 11.92 -28.58 -2.92
CA ASP A 328 11.53 -29.17 -1.62
C ASP A 328 10.95 -28.13 -0.64
N TRP A 329 11.24 -26.86 -0.89
CA TRP A 329 10.89 -25.73 -0.03
C TRP A 329 9.80 -24.85 -0.63
N VAL A 330 9.69 -24.80 -1.95
CA VAL A 330 8.78 -23.94 -2.68
C VAL A 330 8.14 -24.71 -3.84
N LYS A 331 6.83 -24.59 -3.97
CA LYS A 331 6.05 -25.08 -5.12
C LYS A 331 5.27 -23.92 -5.71
N CYS A 332 5.18 -23.86 -7.03
CA CYS A 332 4.55 -22.75 -7.73
C CYS A 332 3.64 -23.26 -8.86
N TRP A 333 2.46 -22.64 -8.98
CA TRP A 333 1.51 -22.89 -10.06
C TRP A 333 1.11 -21.58 -10.72
N LYS A 334 0.85 -21.64 -12.02
CA LYS A 334 0.49 -20.51 -12.87
C LYS A 334 -0.92 -20.68 -13.42
N GLY A 335 -1.68 -19.59 -13.43
CA GLY A 335 -3.05 -19.59 -13.95
C GLY A 335 -3.84 -18.40 -13.42
N ASN A 336 -4.87 -17.96 -14.15
CA ASN A 336 -5.72 -16.86 -13.71
C ASN A 336 -6.62 -17.32 -12.56
N THR A 337 -6.21 -16.98 -11.33
CA THR A 337 -6.89 -17.43 -10.11
C THR A 337 -8.33 -16.96 -10.04
N THR A 338 -8.64 -15.74 -10.49
CA THR A 338 -10.03 -15.24 -10.45
C THR A 338 -10.96 -16.00 -11.39
N ARG A 339 -10.45 -16.40 -12.56
CA ARG A 339 -11.23 -17.20 -13.51
C ARG A 339 -11.42 -18.62 -12.96
N LEU A 340 -10.32 -19.29 -12.61
CA LEU A 340 -10.33 -20.68 -12.17
C LEU A 340 -11.10 -20.88 -10.86
N LEU A 341 -11.04 -19.90 -9.93
CA LEU A 341 -11.77 -19.95 -8.68
C LEU A 341 -13.29 -20.03 -8.88
N LYS A 342 -13.84 -19.49 -9.98
CA LYS A 342 -15.29 -19.59 -10.30
C LYS A 342 -15.73 -21.02 -10.63
N GLU A 343 -14.79 -21.88 -11.02
CA GLU A 343 -15.00 -23.28 -11.39
C GLU A 343 -14.75 -24.23 -10.20
N CYS A 344 -14.38 -23.69 -9.04
CA CYS A 344 -14.15 -24.43 -7.78
C CYS A 344 -15.41 -24.39 -6.88
N SER A 345 -15.39 -25.19 -5.81
CA SER A 345 -16.46 -25.26 -4.82
C SER A 345 -16.79 -23.90 -4.20
N VAL A 346 -18.07 -23.71 -3.85
CA VAL A 346 -18.56 -22.50 -3.19
C VAL A 346 -17.80 -22.22 -1.89
N ASN A 347 -17.39 -23.27 -1.18
CA ASN A 347 -16.60 -23.16 0.05
C ASN A 347 -15.23 -22.52 -0.21
N LEU A 348 -14.49 -22.97 -1.23
CA LEU A 348 -13.20 -22.36 -1.58
C LEU A 348 -13.36 -20.91 -2.05
N GLN A 349 -14.38 -20.65 -2.87
CA GLN A 349 -14.73 -19.28 -3.27
C GLN A 349 -15.00 -18.39 -2.06
N TRP A 350 -15.73 -18.91 -1.08
CA TRP A 350 -16.08 -18.21 0.15
C TRP A 350 -14.85 -17.92 1.02
N PHE A 351 -13.94 -18.88 1.24
CA PHE A 351 -12.71 -18.65 2.02
C PHE A 351 -11.88 -17.48 1.44
N VAL A 352 -11.70 -17.46 0.12
CA VAL A 352 -10.98 -16.37 -0.56
C VAL A 352 -11.74 -15.05 -0.43
N LYS A 353 -13.08 -15.05 -0.58
CA LYS A 353 -13.91 -13.86 -0.40
C LYS A 353 -13.83 -13.30 1.01
N VAL A 354 -13.89 -14.16 2.03
CA VAL A 354 -13.81 -13.80 3.45
C VAL A 354 -12.50 -13.10 3.78
N HIS A 355 -11.37 -13.54 3.20
CA HIS A 355 -10.10 -12.81 3.35
C HIS A 355 -10.22 -11.35 2.92
N TYR A 356 -10.77 -11.10 1.72
CA TYR A 356 -10.95 -9.74 1.22
C TYR A 356 -11.95 -8.93 2.04
N GLN A 357 -12.99 -9.57 2.57
CA GLN A 357 -13.94 -8.95 3.49
C GLN A 357 -13.27 -8.58 4.83
N ARG A 358 -12.40 -9.42 5.38
CA ARG A 358 -11.61 -9.12 6.58
C ARG A 358 -10.63 -7.97 6.34
N VAL A 359 -10.01 -7.91 5.15
CA VAL A 359 -9.18 -6.77 4.75
C VAL A 359 -10.02 -5.50 4.65
N PHE A 360 -11.22 -5.56 4.07
CA PHE A 360 -12.15 -4.43 4.04
C PHE A 360 -12.46 -3.96 5.46
N ASP A 361 -12.82 -4.88 6.35
CA ASP A 361 -13.12 -4.55 7.74
C ASP A 361 -11.89 -3.94 8.43
N TYR A 362 -10.69 -4.47 8.24
CA TYR A 362 -9.45 -3.88 8.76
C TYR A 362 -9.25 -2.42 8.32
N LEU A 363 -9.49 -2.11 7.05
CA LEU A 363 -9.29 -0.77 6.49
C LEU A 363 -10.35 0.24 6.93
N TYR A 364 -11.54 -0.24 7.32
CA TYR A 364 -12.74 0.58 7.52
C TYR A 364 -13.39 0.45 8.89
N ARG A 365 -12.91 -0.44 9.75
CA ARG A 365 -13.31 -0.48 11.16
C ARG A 365 -13.13 0.93 11.72
N GLN A 366 -14.20 1.46 12.29
CA GLN A 366 -14.06 2.64 13.12
C GLN A 366 -13.25 2.20 14.33
N PRO A 367 -12.26 2.96 14.80
CA PRO A 367 -11.84 2.80 16.18
C PRO A 367 -13.13 2.84 17.00
N GLN A 368 -13.38 1.84 17.84
CA GLN A 368 -14.28 2.10 18.96
C GLN A 368 -13.67 3.34 19.62
N GLU A 369 -14.44 4.44 19.66
CA GLU A 369 -14.13 5.48 20.62
C GLU A 369 -13.93 4.73 21.93
N THR A 370 -12.73 4.81 22.50
CA THR A 370 -12.54 4.42 23.88
C THR A 370 -13.50 5.33 24.62
N ILE A 371 -14.72 4.84 24.90
CA ILE A 371 -15.59 5.45 25.88
C ILE A 371 -14.67 5.52 27.10
N PRO A 372 -14.27 6.72 27.56
CA PRO A 372 -13.51 6.80 28.79
C PRO A 372 -14.34 6.02 29.80
N MET A 373 -13.76 4.96 30.36
CA MET A 373 -14.36 4.25 31.48
C MET A 373 -14.86 5.35 32.41
N PRO A 374 -16.17 5.42 32.73
CA PRO A 374 -16.65 6.41 33.67
C PRO A 374 -15.75 6.25 34.88
N THR A 375 -14.99 7.31 35.17
CA THR A 375 -14.28 7.41 36.43
C THR A 375 -15.37 7.26 37.47
N GLN A 376 -15.45 6.08 38.07
CA GLN A 376 -16.22 5.92 39.29
C GLN A 376 -15.53 6.87 40.26
N GLU A 377 -16.12 8.05 40.46
CA GLU A 377 -15.77 8.85 41.62
C GLU A 377 -15.86 7.90 42.81
N PRO A 378 -14.82 7.84 43.66
CA PRO A 378 -14.88 7.00 44.84
C PRO A 378 -16.13 7.41 45.60
N THR A 379 -17.06 6.46 45.73
CA THR A 379 -18.32 6.64 46.43
C THR A 379 -17.98 7.28 47.77
N LYS A 380 -18.37 8.54 47.98
CA LYS A 380 -18.20 9.19 49.28
C LYS A 380 -19.00 8.36 50.27
N VAL A 381 -18.30 7.53 51.04
CA VAL A 381 -18.87 6.85 52.20
C VAL A 381 -19.33 7.97 53.13
N ARG A 382 -20.64 8.20 53.18
CA ARG A 382 -21.26 9.02 54.21
C ARG A 382 -21.07 8.26 55.52
N TRP A 383 -20.11 8.71 56.32
CA TRP A 383 -20.03 8.34 57.71
C TRP A 383 -21.32 8.82 58.39
N PHE A 384 -22.17 7.88 58.82
CA PHE A 384 -23.28 8.19 59.70
C PHE A 384 -22.69 8.69 61.03
N GLN A 385 -22.87 9.97 61.33
CA GLN A 385 -22.72 10.47 62.70
C GLN A 385 -23.91 9.93 63.50
N THR A 386 -23.69 8.87 64.28
CA THR A 386 -24.56 8.54 65.40
C THR A 386 -24.31 9.56 66.52
N SER A 387 -25.16 10.58 66.59
CA SER A 387 -25.43 11.27 67.84
C SER A 387 -26.47 10.44 68.62
N LEU A 388 -26.01 9.74 69.65
CA LEU A 388 -26.86 9.33 70.75
C LEU A 388 -26.55 10.29 71.91
N GLU A 389 -27.44 11.26 72.09
CA GLU A 389 -27.70 11.86 73.39
C GLU A 389 -28.81 11.05 74.06
N LEU A 390 -28.42 10.27 75.08
CA LEU A 390 -29.05 10.06 76.40
C LEU A 390 -28.50 8.79 77.05
#